data_AF-A0A1J3DW11-F1
#
_entry.id   AF-A0A1J3DW11-F1
#
_cell.length_a   1.000
_cell.length_b   1.000
_cell.length_c   1.000
_cell.angle_alpha   90.00
_cell.angle_beta   90.00
_cell.angle_gamma   90.00
#
_symmetry.space_group_name_H-M   'P 1'
#
loop_
_entity.id
_entity.type
_entity.pdbx_description
1 polymer ?
#
loop_
_entity_poly.entity_id
_entity_poly.type
_entity_poly.pdbx_seq_one_letter_code
_entity_poly.pdbx_strand_id
1 'polypeptide(L)'
;MAIRTFSSLLRTLHQTPKAQTFRFFSTLLHDPPSPELVNEISRVLSDHRNPKDDLEHTLGVYSPRVSSNLVEQVLKRCKNLGFPAHRFFLWARRIPDFEHSLESYHILVEILGSSKQFALLWDFLIEAREYNYFEITPKVFWIVFRAYSRANLPGEATRAFNRMIEFGIKPCLDDLDQLLHALCDRKHVSHA
;
A
#
# COMPACT_ATOMS: atom_id res chain seq x y z
N MET A 1 -37.35 18.71 -59.21
CA MET A 1 -38.83 18.68 -59.26
C MET A 1 -39.28 17.36 -58.63
N ALA A 2 -40.00 17.47 -57.50
CA ALA A 2 -40.95 16.52 -56.91
C ALA A 2 -40.49 15.14 -56.39
N ILE A 3 -40.60 14.80 -55.09
CA ILE A 3 -41.77 14.39 -54.24
C ILE A 3 -41.55 12.90 -53.84
N ARG A 4 -41.33 12.59 -52.55
CA ARG A 4 -42.21 11.81 -51.60
C ARG A 4 -42.63 10.41 -52.13
N THR A 5 -42.73 9.29 -51.41
CA THR A 5 -42.91 8.97 -49.98
C THR A 5 -42.99 7.44 -49.85
N PHE A 6 -42.56 6.89 -48.71
CA PHE A 6 -43.14 5.79 -47.91
C PHE A 6 -43.89 4.61 -48.56
N SER A 7 -43.40 3.39 -48.27
CA SER A 7 -44.21 2.21 -47.92
C SER A 7 -43.32 1.21 -47.17
N SER A 8 -43.31 1.25 -45.83
CA SER A 8 -44.12 0.37 -44.98
C SER A 8 -43.68 -1.10 -45.01
N LEU A 9 -42.96 -1.47 -43.94
CA LEU A 9 -43.27 -2.57 -43.01
C LEU A 9 -43.59 -3.97 -43.58
N LEU A 10 -42.97 -4.96 -42.93
CA LEU A 10 -43.25 -6.41 -42.96
C LEU A 10 -42.50 -7.26 -43.99
N ARG A 11 -41.23 -7.55 -43.69
CA ARG A 11 -40.71 -8.94 -43.72
C ARG A 11 -40.04 -9.21 -42.37
N THR A 12 -40.82 -9.58 -41.37
CA THR A 12 -41.02 -10.97 -40.92
C THR A 12 -39.71 -11.62 -40.45
N LEU A 13 -39.56 -11.57 -39.12
CA LEU A 13 -39.21 -12.69 -38.24
C LEU A 13 -38.20 -13.70 -38.80
N HIS A 14 -36.94 -13.57 -38.37
CA HIS A 14 -36.18 -14.67 -37.76
C HIS A 14 -34.79 -14.14 -37.36
N GLN A 15 -34.65 -13.71 -36.11
CA GLN A 15 -33.37 -13.75 -35.42
C GLN A 15 -33.65 -13.81 -33.93
N THR A 16 -33.58 -15.02 -33.39
CA THR A 16 -33.51 -15.28 -31.96
C THR A 16 -32.19 -14.69 -31.45
N PRO A 17 -32.19 -13.87 -30.39
CA PRO A 17 -30.93 -13.48 -29.76
C PRO A 17 -30.37 -14.73 -29.07
N LYS A 18 -29.18 -15.16 -29.50
CA LYS A 18 -28.39 -16.20 -28.84
C LYS A 18 -28.31 -15.86 -27.35
N ALA A 19 -28.72 -16.81 -26.50
CA ALA A 19 -28.52 -16.75 -25.07
C ALA A 19 -27.03 -16.47 -24.81
N GLN A 20 -26.73 -15.23 -24.43
CA GLN A 20 -25.44 -14.88 -23.86
C GLN A 20 -25.43 -15.54 -22.50
N THR A 21 -24.67 -16.63 -22.42
CA THR A 21 -24.27 -17.22 -21.15
C THR A 21 -23.70 -16.11 -20.29
N PHE A 22 -24.47 -15.71 -19.28
CA PHE A 22 -23.96 -14.96 -18.15
C PHE A 22 -22.84 -15.82 -17.55
N ARG A 23 -21.61 -15.54 -17.98
CA ARG A 23 -20.44 -15.94 -17.23
C ARG A 23 -20.52 -15.13 -15.95
N PHE A 24 -21.04 -15.77 -14.91
CA PHE A 24 -20.87 -15.32 -13.55
C PHE A 24 -19.40 -14.94 -13.39
N PHE A 25 -19.15 -13.65 -13.18
CA PHE A 25 -17.86 -13.18 -12.70
C PHE A 25 -17.67 -13.84 -11.34
N SER A 26 -16.96 -14.96 -11.31
CA SER A 26 -16.34 -15.45 -10.10
C SER A 26 -15.28 -14.42 -9.73
N THR A 27 -15.66 -13.47 -8.89
CA THR A 27 -14.69 -12.71 -8.08
C THR A 27 -13.70 -13.72 -7.51
N LEU A 28 -12.43 -13.57 -7.89
CA LEU A 28 -11.32 -14.37 -7.40
C LEU A 28 -11.31 -14.30 -5.87
N LEU A 29 -11.89 -15.31 -5.23
CA LEU A 29 -11.59 -15.62 -3.83
C LEU A 29 -10.16 -16.14 -3.86
N HIS A 30 -9.18 -15.25 -3.71
CA HIS A 30 -7.86 -15.68 -3.31
C HIS A 30 -8.02 -16.32 -1.94
N ASP A 31 -7.76 -17.62 -1.86
CA ASP A 31 -7.68 -18.30 -0.58
C ASP A 31 -6.73 -17.51 0.33
N PRO A 32 -7.10 -17.28 1.60
CA PRO A 32 -6.21 -16.61 2.53
C PRO A 32 -4.89 -17.40 2.60
N PRO A 33 -3.74 -16.72 2.69
CA PRO A 33 -2.46 -17.38 2.79
C PRO A 33 -2.48 -18.32 3.98
N SER A 34 -1.94 -19.52 3.78
CA SER A 34 -1.82 -20.52 4.85
C SER A 34 -1.18 -19.86 6.08
N PRO A 35 -1.83 -19.92 7.27
CA PRO A 35 -1.30 -19.34 8.49
C PRO A 35 0.11 -19.82 8.83
N GLU A 36 0.43 -21.06 8.45
CA GLU A 36 1.74 -21.68 8.59
C GLU A 36 2.80 -20.90 7.79
N LEU A 37 2.52 -20.57 6.52
CA LEU A 37 3.44 -19.83 5.67
C LEU A 37 3.72 -18.41 6.21
N VAL A 38 2.69 -17.72 6.70
CA VAL A 38 2.84 -16.41 7.34
C VAL A 38 3.76 -16.53 8.58
N ASN A 39 3.57 -17.57 9.38
CA ASN A 39 4.37 -17.81 10.59
C ASN A 39 5.83 -18.13 10.27
N GLU A 40 6.07 -18.98 9.26
CA GLU A 40 7.42 -19.36 8.81
C GLU A 40 8.20 -18.14 8.33
N ILE A 41 7.65 -17.37 7.39
CA ILE A 41 8.31 -16.17 6.85
C ILE A 41 8.52 -15.14 7.97
N SER A 42 7.54 -14.95 8.86
CA SER A 42 7.69 -14.02 9.99
C SER A 42 8.80 -14.44 10.96
N ARG A 43 9.00 -15.74 11.14
CA ARG A 43 10.12 -16.27 11.93
C ARG A 43 11.44 -15.98 11.24
N VAL A 44 11.54 -16.20 9.93
CA VAL A 44 12.73 -15.83 9.13
C VAL A 44 13.09 -14.36 9.33
N LEU A 45 12.11 -13.44 9.20
CA LEU A 45 12.34 -12.00 9.42
C LEU A 45 12.79 -11.69 10.85
N SER A 46 12.25 -12.40 11.86
CA SER A 46 12.66 -12.21 13.26
C SER A 46 14.06 -12.73 13.55
N ASP A 47 14.49 -13.79 12.86
CA ASP A 47 15.81 -14.41 13.04
C ASP A 47 16.91 -13.63 12.29
N HIS A 48 16.55 -12.89 11.24
CA HIS A 48 17.49 -12.15 10.37
C HIS A 48 17.42 -10.62 10.57
N ARG A 49 17.67 -10.16 11.81
CA ARG A 49 17.61 -8.72 12.16
C ARG A 49 18.87 -7.95 11.80
N ASN A 50 20.00 -8.64 11.65
CA ASN A 50 21.28 -7.99 11.39
C ASN A 50 21.38 -7.63 9.90
N PRO A 51 21.86 -6.42 9.55
CA PRO A 51 22.14 -6.06 8.16
C PRO A 51 23.02 -7.04 7.39
N LYS A 52 23.88 -7.79 8.09
CA LYS A 52 24.78 -8.79 7.48
C LYS A 52 24.11 -10.13 7.18
N ASP A 53 22.92 -10.38 7.71
CA ASP A 53 22.22 -11.65 7.50
C ASP A 53 21.74 -11.75 6.05
N ASP A 54 21.91 -12.92 5.44
CA ASP A 54 21.45 -13.20 4.08
C ASP A 54 19.95 -13.57 4.05
N LEU A 55 19.13 -12.59 4.43
CA LEU A 55 17.67 -12.72 4.46
C LEU A 55 17.09 -13.11 3.09
N GLU A 56 17.63 -12.55 2.00
CA GLU A 56 17.09 -12.76 0.65
C GLU A 56 17.30 -14.20 0.18
N HIS A 57 18.47 -14.79 0.47
CA HIS A 57 18.71 -16.21 0.21
C HIS A 57 17.73 -17.11 0.96
N THR A 58 17.53 -16.87 2.27
CA THR A 58 16.58 -17.65 3.08
C THR A 58 15.13 -17.50 2.60
N LEU A 59 14.76 -16.31 2.11
CA LEU A 59 13.43 -16.07 1.56
C LEU A 59 13.20 -16.71 0.18
N GLY A 60 14.28 -16.99 -0.57
CA GLY A 60 14.21 -17.49 -1.95
C GLY A 60 13.32 -18.72 -2.14
N VAL A 61 13.32 -19.64 -1.16
CA VAL A 61 12.50 -20.87 -1.20
C VAL A 61 10.99 -20.59 -1.20
N TYR A 62 10.58 -19.40 -0.74
CA TYR A 62 9.17 -19.00 -0.66
C TYR A 62 8.70 -18.24 -1.90
N SER A 63 9.60 -17.81 -2.77
CA SER A 63 9.30 -16.96 -3.95
C SER A 63 8.11 -17.44 -4.80
N PRO A 64 7.95 -18.74 -5.13
CA PRO A 64 6.81 -19.22 -5.94
C PRO A 64 5.44 -19.11 -5.27
N ARG A 65 5.40 -18.86 -3.95
CA ARG A 65 4.18 -18.79 -3.14
C ARG A 65 3.83 -17.36 -2.72
N VAL A 66 4.64 -16.37 -3.13
CA VAL A 66 4.43 -14.97 -2.74
C VAL A 66 3.24 -14.38 -3.48
N SER A 67 2.34 -13.78 -2.72
CA SER A 67 1.20 -13.02 -3.21
C SER A 67 1.07 -11.73 -2.41
N SER A 68 0.39 -10.72 -2.95
CA SER A 68 0.25 -9.42 -2.28
C SER A 68 -0.44 -9.59 -0.91
N ASN A 69 -1.42 -10.51 -0.82
CA ASN A 69 -2.06 -10.83 0.46
C ASN A 69 -1.10 -11.48 1.47
N LEU A 70 -0.26 -12.43 1.04
CA LEU A 70 0.77 -13.02 1.91
C LEU A 70 1.72 -11.94 2.45
N VAL A 71 2.19 -11.05 1.57
CA VAL A 71 3.07 -9.94 1.96
C VAL A 71 2.41 -9.06 3.01
N GLU A 72 1.16 -8.63 2.79
CA GLU A 72 0.42 -7.83 3.76
C GLU A 72 0.32 -8.50 5.14
N GLN A 73 -0.01 -9.81 5.17
CA GLN A 73 -0.15 -10.55 6.42
C GLN A 73 1.19 -10.71 7.16
N VAL A 74 2.27 -11.00 6.43
CA VAL A 74 3.62 -11.07 7.00
C VAL A 74 4.04 -9.72 7.55
N LEU A 75 3.83 -8.62 6.81
CA LEU A 75 4.15 -7.27 7.28
C LEU A 75 3.35 -6.91 8.54
N LYS A 76 2.02 -7.15 8.54
CA LYS A 76 1.15 -6.94 9.71
C LYS A 76 1.64 -7.71 10.94
N ARG A 77 2.09 -8.96 10.76
CA ARG A 77 2.66 -9.78 11.84
C ARG A 77 4.04 -9.27 12.29
N CYS A 78 4.85 -8.76 11.37
CA CYS A 78 6.19 -8.25 11.60
C CYS A 78 6.25 -6.75 11.91
N LYS A 79 5.15 -6.16 12.40
CA LYS A 79 5.01 -4.70 12.55
C LYS A 79 6.06 -3.99 13.41
N ASN A 80 6.73 -4.74 14.30
CA ASN A 80 7.79 -4.23 15.17
C ASN A 80 9.20 -4.50 14.63
N LEU A 81 9.33 -5.03 13.40
CA LEU A 81 10.58 -5.40 12.75
C LEU A 81 10.87 -4.46 11.59
N GLY A 82 10.99 -3.16 11.86
CA GLY A 82 11.11 -2.12 10.82
C GLY A 82 12.11 -2.43 9.70
N PHE A 83 13.36 -2.72 10.06
CA PHE A 83 14.41 -3.00 9.08
C PHE A 83 14.21 -4.34 8.34
N PRO A 84 13.95 -5.49 9.00
CA PRO A 84 13.62 -6.73 8.30
C PRO A 84 12.38 -6.65 7.41
N ALA A 85 11.32 -5.96 7.84
CA ALA A 85 10.10 -5.77 7.06
C ALA A 85 10.37 -4.99 5.77
N HIS A 86 11.20 -3.95 5.84
CA HIS A 86 11.65 -3.21 4.65
C HIS A 86 12.44 -4.10 3.69
N ARG A 87 13.40 -4.90 4.19
CA ARG A 87 14.17 -5.83 3.34
C ARG A 87 13.26 -6.88 2.67
N PHE A 88 12.31 -7.44 3.42
CA PHE A 88 11.31 -8.37 2.89
C PHE A 88 10.45 -7.74 1.79
N PHE A 89 10.01 -6.50 2.00
CA PHE A 89 9.25 -5.74 1.00
C PHE A 89 10.04 -5.54 -0.29
N LEU A 90 11.31 -5.13 -0.19
CA LEU A 90 12.18 -4.95 -1.34
C LEU A 90 12.48 -6.26 -2.07
N TRP A 91 12.71 -7.35 -1.32
CA TRP A 91 12.90 -8.68 -1.89
C TRP A 91 11.67 -9.14 -2.67
N ALA A 92 10.46 -9.03 -2.09
CA ALA A 92 9.23 -9.43 -2.75
C ALA A 92 9.03 -8.69 -4.08
N ARG A 93 9.34 -7.40 -4.14
CA ARG A 93 9.27 -6.57 -5.37
C ARG A 93 10.19 -7.07 -6.49
N ARG A 94 11.26 -7.81 -6.18
CA ARG A 94 12.20 -8.35 -7.19
C ARG A 94 11.72 -9.69 -7.78
N ILE A 95 10.66 -10.29 -7.23
CA ILE A 95 10.09 -11.52 -7.76
C ILE A 95 9.43 -11.20 -9.10
N PRO A 96 9.73 -11.95 -10.18
CA PRO A 96 9.08 -11.76 -11.48
C PRO A 96 7.56 -11.84 -11.36
N ASP A 97 6.87 -10.96 -12.09
CA ASP A 97 5.40 -10.88 -12.15
C ASP A 97 4.68 -10.60 -10.82
N PHE A 98 5.41 -10.26 -9.75
CA PHE A 98 4.84 -9.86 -8.48
C PHE A 98 4.69 -8.33 -8.39
N GLU A 99 3.52 -7.89 -7.92
CA GLU A 99 3.27 -6.50 -7.58
C GLU A 99 2.71 -6.36 -6.15
N HIS A 100 3.21 -5.34 -5.46
CA HIS A 100 2.72 -4.93 -4.16
C HIS A 100 1.34 -4.29 -4.28
N SER A 101 0.44 -4.60 -3.34
CA SER A 101 -0.83 -3.89 -3.21
C SER A 101 -0.60 -2.50 -2.60
N LEU A 102 -1.49 -1.54 -2.87
CA LEU A 102 -1.46 -0.22 -2.20
C LEU A 102 -1.43 -0.35 -0.66
N GLU A 103 -2.17 -1.32 -0.14
CA GLU A 103 -2.22 -1.59 1.29
C GLU A 103 -0.85 -2.02 1.85
N SER A 104 -0.08 -2.83 1.12
CA SER A 104 1.27 -3.22 1.55
C SER A 104 2.23 -2.03 1.66
N TYR A 105 2.11 -1.01 0.78
CA TYR A 105 2.86 0.25 0.88
C TYR A 105 2.48 1.01 2.17
N HIS A 106 1.19 1.17 2.45
CA HIS A 106 0.73 1.83 3.67
C HIS A 106 1.18 1.11 4.95
N ILE A 107 1.10 -0.22 4.97
CA ILE A 107 1.57 -1.03 6.10
C ILE A 107 3.08 -0.79 6.29
N LEU A 108 3.89 -0.81 5.23
CA LEU A 108 5.33 -0.58 5.36
C LEU A 108 5.65 0.81 5.92
N VAL A 109 4.96 1.86 5.44
CA VAL A 109 5.09 3.24 5.97
C VAL A 109 4.77 3.27 7.47
N GLU A 110 3.69 2.60 7.91
CA GLU A 110 3.34 2.52 9.33
C GLU A 110 4.39 1.77 10.16
N ILE A 111 4.95 0.67 9.62
CA ILE A 111 5.98 -0.13 10.28
C ILE A 111 7.27 0.67 10.47
N LEU A 112 7.74 1.35 9.42
CA LEU A 112 8.94 2.18 9.49
C LEU A 112 8.77 3.34 10.47
N GLY A 113 7.62 4.02 10.42
CA GLY A 113 7.30 5.12 11.34
C GLY A 113 7.19 4.66 12.80
N SER A 114 6.47 3.57 13.07
CA SER A 114 6.29 3.04 14.44
C SER A 114 7.58 2.45 15.03
N SER A 115 8.46 1.92 14.17
CA SER A 115 9.81 1.46 14.55
C SER A 115 10.83 2.60 14.66
N LYS A 116 10.42 3.87 14.47
CA LYS A 116 11.27 5.07 14.46
C LYS A 116 12.40 5.04 13.42
N GLN A 117 12.23 4.27 12.35
CA GLN A 117 13.16 4.16 11.24
C GLN A 117 12.92 5.30 10.24
N PHE A 118 12.96 6.56 10.72
CA PHE A 118 12.53 7.72 9.93
C PHE A 118 13.43 8.01 8.72
N ALA A 119 14.73 7.72 8.80
CA ALA A 119 15.62 7.83 7.65
C ALA A 119 15.17 6.90 6.51
N LEU A 120 15.00 5.60 6.80
CA LEU A 120 14.50 4.61 5.84
C LEU A 120 13.10 4.96 5.32
N LEU A 121 12.23 5.50 6.18
CA LEU A 121 10.90 5.95 5.78
C LEU A 121 10.97 7.05 4.72
N TRP A 122 11.82 8.07 4.91
CA TRP A 122 11.95 9.15 3.95
C TRP A 122 12.63 8.69 2.66
N ASP A 123 13.69 7.90 2.76
CA ASP A 123 14.36 7.31 1.58
C ASP A 123 13.34 6.53 0.74
N PHE A 124 12.53 5.70 1.39
CA PHE A 124 11.47 4.93 0.74
C PHE A 124 10.42 5.82 0.04
N LEU A 125 9.95 6.89 0.68
CA LEU A 125 8.96 7.80 0.07
C LEU A 125 9.57 8.56 -1.13
N ILE A 126 10.83 8.97 -1.04
CA ILE A 126 11.54 9.64 -2.13
C ILE A 126 11.68 8.70 -3.32
N GLU A 127 12.17 7.47 -3.10
CA GLU A 127 12.26 6.45 -4.15
C GLU A 127 10.89 6.15 -4.75
N ALA A 128 9.86 5.98 -3.92
CA ALA A 128 8.50 5.70 -4.40
C ALA A 128 7.94 6.80 -5.30
N ARG A 129 8.24 8.07 -5.01
CA ARG A 129 7.92 9.21 -5.88
C ARG A 129 8.72 9.17 -7.18
N GLU A 130 10.03 8.98 -7.09
CA GLU A 130 10.94 9.04 -8.25
C GLU A 130 10.66 7.94 -9.28
N TYR A 131 10.36 6.73 -8.80
CA TYR A 131 10.08 5.58 -9.64
C TYR A 131 8.58 5.31 -9.83
N ASN A 132 7.71 6.17 -9.29
CA ASN A 132 6.26 6.04 -9.36
C ASN A 132 5.75 4.66 -8.90
N TYR A 133 6.26 4.15 -7.79
CA TYR A 133 5.88 2.83 -7.25
C TYR A 133 4.43 2.77 -6.79
N PHE A 134 3.93 3.88 -6.24
CA PHE A 134 2.53 4.07 -5.87
C PHE A 134 2.22 5.57 -5.74
N GLU A 135 0.94 5.92 -5.80
CA GLU A 135 0.52 7.30 -5.59
C GLU A 135 0.65 7.69 -4.10
N ILE A 136 1.53 8.65 -3.81
CA ILE A 136 1.67 9.21 -2.47
C ILE A 136 0.55 10.23 -2.27
N THR A 137 -0.46 9.84 -1.50
CA THR A 137 -1.63 10.66 -1.17
C THR A 137 -1.47 11.33 0.20
N PRO A 138 -2.33 12.31 0.57
CA PRO A 138 -2.28 12.91 1.91
C PRO A 138 -2.38 11.90 3.06
N LYS A 139 -3.09 10.77 2.85
CA LYS A 139 -3.21 9.69 3.83
C LYS A 139 -1.87 9.12 4.28
N VAL A 140 -0.88 9.06 3.38
CA VAL A 140 0.49 8.62 3.71
C VAL A 140 1.11 9.58 4.72
N PHE A 141 0.97 10.88 4.51
CA PHE A 141 1.47 11.90 5.44
C PHE A 141 0.76 11.85 6.79
N TRP A 142 -0.53 11.53 6.83
CA TRP A 142 -1.23 11.35 8.12
C TRP A 142 -0.65 10.18 8.93
N ILE A 143 -0.18 9.12 8.27
CA ILE A 143 0.58 8.04 8.93
C ILE A 143 1.89 8.58 9.50
N VAL A 144 2.62 9.39 8.72
CA VAL A 144 3.88 10.02 9.14
C VAL A 144 3.69 10.95 10.34
N PHE A 145 2.64 11.79 10.36
CA PHE A 145 2.32 12.68 11.47
C PHE A 145 2.10 11.90 12.77
N ARG A 146 1.26 10.85 12.69
CA ARG A 146 1.00 9.95 13.83
C ARG A 146 2.28 9.27 14.30
N ALA A 147 3.16 8.85 13.38
CA ALA A 147 4.43 8.23 13.73
C ALA A 147 5.36 9.17 14.52
N TYR A 148 5.55 10.41 14.04
CA TYR A 148 6.36 11.41 14.75
C TYR A 148 5.76 11.81 16.09
N SER A 149 4.45 12.02 16.16
CA SER A 149 3.77 12.31 17.42
C SER A 149 3.93 11.16 18.43
N ARG A 150 3.73 9.90 18.00
CA ARG A 150 3.94 8.72 18.86
C ARG A 150 5.39 8.58 19.32
N ALA A 151 6.34 9.06 18.53
CA ALA A 151 7.77 9.11 18.86
C ALA A 151 8.17 10.32 19.72
N ASN A 152 7.23 11.18 20.13
CA ASN A 152 7.46 12.38 20.93
C ASN A 152 8.31 13.43 20.19
N LEU A 153 8.08 13.57 18.88
CA LEU A 153 8.80 14.48 17.97
C LEU A 153 7.80 15.43 17.26
N PRO A 154 7.10 16.32 18.00
CA PRO A 154 6.04 17.16 17.42
C PRO A 154 6.58 18.11 16.32
N GLY A 155 7.79 18.66 16.50
CA GLY A 155 8.41 19.52 15.48
C GLY A 155 8.66 18.79 14.15
N GLU A 156 8.99 17.50 14.17
CA GLU A 156 9.17 16.71 12.96
C GLU A 156 7.83 16.36 12.29
N ALA A 157 6.75 16.22 13.07
CA ALA A 157 5.40 16.09 12.51
C ALA A 157 4.99 17.36 11.75
N THR A 158 5.22 18.55 12.32
CA THR A 158 4.97 19.83 11.63
C THR A 158 5.85 19.99 10.39
N ARG A 159 7.12 19.58 10.45
CA ARG A 159 8.00 19.57 9.27
C ARG A 159 7.45 18.65 8.19
N ALA A 160 7.00 17.44 8.53
CA ALA A 160 6.42 16.52 7.57
C ALA A 160 5.20 17.13 6.85
N PHE A 161 4.36 17.90 7.56
CA PHE A 161 3.23 18.61 6.95
C PHE A 161 3.69 19.62 5.89
N ASN A 162 4.71 20.42 6.21
CA ASN A 162 5.27 21.38 5.25
C ASN A 162 5.90 20.69 4.02
N ARG A 163 6.47 19.49 4.22
CA ARG A 163 7.07 18.70 3.15
C ARG A 163 6.07 18.05 2.19
N MET A 164 4.77 18.06 2.47
CA MET A 164 3.74 17.57 1.53
C MET A 164 3.87 18.19 0.13
N ILE A 165 4.24 19.47 0.07
CA ILE A 165 4.44 20.21 -1.19
C ILE A 165 5.58 19.61 -2.02
N GLU A 166 6.63 19.07 -1.39
CA GLU A 166 7.73 18.38 -2.09
C GLU A 166 7.25 17.12 -2.83
N PHE A 167 6.09 16.58 -2.44
CA PHE A 167 5.45 15.42 -3.05
C PHE A 167 4.32 15.82 -3.99
N GLY A 168 4.20 17.12 -4.34
CA GLY A 168 3.15 17.64 -5.21
C GLY A 168 1.78 17.74 -4.53
N ILE A 169 1.72 17.54 -3.22
CA ILE A 169 0.48 17.60 -2.45
C ILE A 169 0.35 19.00 -1.85
N LYS A 170 -0.70 19.72 -2.25
CA LYS A 170 -1.05 21.00 -1.61
C LYS A 170 -1.84 20.71 -0.33
N PRO A 171 -1.32 21.05 0.87
CA PRO A 171 -2.05 20.81 2.11
C PRO A 171 -3.39 21.55 2.16
N CYS A 172 -4.40 20.91 2.73
CA CYS A 172 -5.70 21.52 3.01
C CYS A 172 -6.01 21.53 4.52
N LEU A 173 -7.21 21.99 4.89
CA LEU A 173 -7.66 22.02 6.28
C LEU A 173 -7.75 20.62 6.88
N ASP A 174 -8.20 19.62 6.13
CA ASP A 174 -8.28 18.24 6.62
C ASP A 174 -6.89 17.70 7.02
N ASP A 175 -5.85 18.05 6.27
CA ASP A 175 -4.47 17.65 6.59
C ASP A 175 -3.96 18.30 7.88
N LEU A 176 -4.31 19.56 8.07
CA LEU A 176 -3.99 20.30 9.30
C LEU A 176 -4.74 19.68 10.48
N ASP A 177 -6.02 19.36 10.34
CA ASP A 177 -6.82 18.72 11.37
C ASP A 177 -6.23 17.34 11.75
N GLN A 178 -5.75 16.57 10.77
CA GLN A 178 -5.07 15.30 11.03
C GLN A 178 -3.74 15.47 11.77
N LEU A 179 -2.97 16.52 11.46
CA LEU A 179 -1.76 16.87 12.21
C LEU A 179 -2.10 17.26 13.65
N LEU A 180 -3.05 18.18 13.85
CA LEU A 180 -3.47 18.65 15.16
C LEU A 180 -4.02 17.50 16.02
N HIS A 181 -4.85 16.63 15.44
CA HIS A 181 -5.35 15.44 16.10
C HIS A 181 -4.19 14.54 16.56
N ALA A 182 -3.21 14.28 15.69
CA ALA A 182 -2.05 13.48 16.04
C ALA A 182 -1.24 14.10 17.20
N LEU A 183 -1.06 15.42 17.25
CA LEU A 183 -0.30 16.12 18.30
C LEU A 183 -1.06 16.18 19.64
N CYS A 184 -2.35 16.48 19.59
CA CYS A 184 -3.23 16.58 20.77
C CYS A 184 -3.36 15.23 21.50
N ASP A 185 -3.45 14.12 20.76
CA ASP A 185 -3.54 12.75 21.32
C ASP A 185 -2.34 12.38 22.22
N ARG A 186 -1.23 13.12 22.12
CA ARG A 186 0.00 12.90 22.92
C ARG A 186 0.29 14.01 23.91
N LYS A 187 -0.69 14.89 24.18
CA LYS A 187 -0.59 16.07 25.06
C LYS A 187 0.47 17.09 24.60
N HIS A 188 0.79 17.14 23.31
CA HIS A 188 1.67 18.17 22.74
C HIS A 188 0.90 19.47 22.45
N VAL A 189 0.10 19.93 23.40
CA VAL A 189 -0.85 21.05 23.24
C VAL A 189 -0.16 22.38 22.94
N SER A 190 1.12 22.55 23.31
CA SER A 190 1.88 23.76 22.97
C SER A 190 2.32 23.85 21.50
N HIS A 191 2.23 22.75 20.76
CA HIS A 191 2.63 22.65 19.35
C HIS A 191 1.45 22.40 18.40
N ALA A 192 0.25 22.21 18.96
CA ALA A 192 -1.01 22.14 18.24
C ALA A 192 -1.62 23.55 18.16
#